data_AF-A0A7V3ZU09-F1
#
_entry.id   AF-A0A7V3ZU09-F1
#
_cell.length_a   1.000
_cell.length_b   1.000
_cell.length_c   1.000
_cell.angle_alpha   90.00
_cell.angle_beta   90.00
_cell.angle_gamma   90.00
#
_symmetry.space_group_name_H-M   'P 1'
#
loop_
_entity.id
_entity.type
_entity.pdbx_description
1 polymer ?
#
loop_
_entity_poly.entity_id
_entity_poly.type
_entity_poly.pdbx_seq_one_letter_code
_entity_poly.pdbx_strand_id
1 'polypeptide(L)'
;MDKFYRKILNYTLPYQIEIKYKFTDMLILSNKKLNERKILKEIERIYEEIEKYSIKKPLFVSSLKPVCDKDSPPFFKELFIYSKRTDLGPLAGIAGFFSKKIAEFIKKEFDPCNLIIENGGDIFLEREEESKILIYAGDSPLSMKIGFKLEKGKYGIATSSKSVGHSLSFGNTDSLTIISD
;
A
#
# COMPACT_ATOMS: atom_id res chain seq x y z
N MET A 1 -3.01 5.78 15.29
CA MET A 1 -4.42 5.33 15.46
C MET A 1 -4.38 3.82 15.72
N ASP A 2 -5.12 3.28 16.70
CA ASP A 2 -5.20 1.82 16.88
C ASP A 2 -5.96 1.21 15.69
N LYS A 3 -5.34 0.25 14.99
CA LYS A 3 -5.92 -0.39 13.78
C LYS A 3 -6.92 -1.46 14.21
N PHE A 4 -7.97 -1.04 14.92
CA PHE A 4 -8.97 -1.95 15.51
C PHE A 4 -9.60 -2.88 14.46
N TYR A 5 -9.72 -2.43 13.21
CA TYR A 5 -10.23 -3.25 12.10
C TYR A 5 -9.43 -4.54 11.91
N ARG A 6 -8.11 -4.55 12.14
CA ARG A 6 -7.30 -5.77 12.06
C ARG A 6 -7.71 -6.84 13.07
N LYS A 7 -8.34 -6.46 14.19
CA LYS A 7 -8.79 -7.36 15.27
C LYS A 7 -10.18 -7.95 15.01
N ILE A 8 -10.99 -7.32 14.16
CA ILE A 8 -12.38 -7.72 13.88
C ILE A 8 -12.56 -8.38 12.51
N LEU A 9 -11.56 -8.27 11.64
CA LEU A 9 -11.57 -8.92 10.34
C LEU A 9 -11.21 -10.40 10.50
N ASN A 10 -12.02 -11.26 9.88
CA ASN A 10 -11.77 -12.69 9.82
C ASN A 10 -10.91 -13.01 8.60
N TYR A 11 -9.61 -13.18 8.80
CA TYR A 11 -8.68 -13.53 7.73
C TYR A 11 -8.68 -15.05 7.51
N THR A 12 -8.81 -15.49 6.26
CA THR A 12 -8.81 -16.91 5.90
C THR A 12 -7.41 -17.48 5.69
N LEU A 13 -6.39 -16.63 5.63
CA LEU A 13 -5.02 -17.04 5.37
C LEU A 13 -4.29 -17.42 6.67
N PRO A 14 -3.55 -18.55 6.69
CA PRO A 14 -2.99 -19.13 7.91
C PRO A 14 -1.76 -18.38 8.44
N TYR A 15 -1.07 -17.59 7.62
CA TYR A 15 0.11 -16.83 8.05
C TYR A 15 -0.17 -15.35 8.02
N GLN A 16 0.05 -14.72 9.18
CA GLN A 16 -0.09 -13.30 9.41
C GLN A 16 1.20 -12.74 10.00
N ILE A 17 1.70 -11.64 9.43
CA ILE A 17 2.84 -10.91 9.95
C ILE A 17 2.48 -9.42 9.98
N GLU A 18 2.77 -8.77 11.10
CA GLU A 18 2.70 -7.30 11.21
C GLU A 18 4.10 -6.74 11.32
N ILE A 19 4.49 -5.87 10.40
CA ILE A 19 5.83 -5.24 10.39
C ILE A 19 5.67 -3.73 10.45
N LYS A 20 6.32 -3.12 11.44
CA LYS A 20 6.40 -1.66 11.59
C LYS A 20 7.83 -1.20 11.41
N TYR A 21 8.04 -0.25 10.52
CA TYR A 21 9.34 0.37 10.30
C TYR A 21 9.18 1.79 9.77
N LYS A 22 9.71 2.79 10.50
CA LYS A 22 9.55 4.22 10.23
C LYS A 22 8.07 4.60 10.03
N PHE A 23 7.68 4.98 8.81
CA PHE A 23 6.32 5.39 8.45
C PHE A 23 5.48 4.26 7.87
N THR A 24 6.03 3.04 7.79
CA THR A 24 5.35 1.85 7.26
C THR A 24 4.81 1.03 8.42
N ASP A 25 3.53 0.67 8.34
CA ASP A 25 2.85 -0.25 9.25
C ASP A 25 2.07 -1.26 8.41
N MET A 26 2.73 -2.37 8.06
CA MET A 26 2.22 -3.37 7.15
C MET A 26 1.60 -4.56 7.87
N LEU A 27 0.45 -5.01 7.38
CA LEU A 27 -0.11 -6.33 7.66
C LEU A 27 0.03 -7.18 6.41
N ILE A 28 0.69 -8.32 6.55
CA ILE A 28 0.96 -9.26 5.47
C ILE A 28 0.27 -10.58 5.80
N LEU A 29 -0.59 -11.04 4.91
CA LEU A 29 -1.32 -12.29 5.01
C LEU A 29 -0.94 -13.19 3.84
N SER A 30 -0.66 -14.47 4.10
CA SER A 30 -0.15 -15.39 3.10
C SER A 30 -0.61 -16.82 3.34
N ASN A 31 -0.76 -17.61 2.26
CA ASN A 31 -0.97 -19.05 2.36
C ASN A 31 0.31 -19.86 2.58
N LYS A 32 1.49 -19.24 2.44
CA LYS A 32 2.80 -19.85 2.75
C LYS A 32 3.46 -19.14 3.92
N LYS A 33 4.23 -19.90 4.70
CA LYS A 33 5.03 -19.37 5.81
C LYS A 33 6.07 -18.41 5.26
N LEU A 34 6.09 -17.20 5.80
CA LEU A 34 7.02 -16.15 5.42
C LEU A 34 8.14 -16.00 6.45
N ASN A 35 9.23 -15.35 6.05
CA ASN A 35 10.32 -14.97 6.95
C ASN A 35 10.29 -13.46 7.21
N GLU A 36 9.78 -13.07 8.38
CA GLU A 36 9.65 -11.67 8.80
C GLU A 36 10.97 -10.88 8.71
N ARG A 37 12.10 -11.49 9.12
CA ARG A 37 13.41 -10.82 9.08
C ARG A 37 13.86 -10.51 7.66
N LYS A 38 13.58 -11.40 6.69
CA LYS A 38 13.88 -11.15 5.28
C LYS A 38 13.03 -10.01 4.74
N ILE A 39 11.76 -9.96 5.11
CA ILE A 39 10.84 -8.90 4.66
C ILE A 39 11.23 -7.55 5.28
N LEU A 40 11.54 -7.50 6.57
CA LEU A 40 12.01 -6.28 7.24
C LEU A 40 13.27 -5.72 6.57
N LYS A 41 14.25 -6.58 6.24
CA LYS A 41 15.46 -6.16 5.51
C LYS A 41 15.15 -5.55 4.14
N GLU A 42 14.16 -6.09 3.43
CA GLU A 42 13.73 -5.53 2.16
C GLU A 42 13.05 -4.16 2.34
N ILE A 43 12.22 -4.00 3.38
CA ILE A 43 11.63 -2.71 3.73
C ILE A 43 12.73 -1.68 4.03
N GLU A 44 13.72 -2.05 4.85
CA GLU A 44 14.89 -1.20 5.16
C GLU A 44 15.64 -0.79 3.88
N ARG A 45 15.90 -1.75 2.99
CA ARG A 45 16.55 -1.49 1.69
C ARG A 45 15.77 -0.48 0.84
N ILE A 46 14.45 -0.61 0.75
CA ILE A 46 13.59 0.35 0.02
C ILE A 46 13.69 1.74 0.62
N TYR A 47 13.67 1.86 1.96
CA TYR A 47 13.86 3.15 2.64
C TYR A 47 15.23 3.77 2.32
N GLU A 48 16.30 2.98 2.35
CA GLU A 48 17.64 3.48 2.00
C GLU A 48 17.71 4.01 0.55
N GLU A 49 17.10 3.31 -0.41
CA GLU A 49 17.02 3.77 -1.79
C GLU A 49 16.31 5.12 -1.88
N ILE A 50 15.15 5.25 -1.20
CA ILE A 50 14.37 6.49 -1.14
C ILE A 50 15.20 7.62 -0.52
N GLU A 51 15.85 7.39 0.62
CA GLU A 51 16.64 8.39 1.32
C GLU A 51 17.83 8.86 0.48
N LYS A 52 18.58 7.93 -0.11
CA LYS A 52 19.72 8.25 -1.01
C LYS A 52 19.27 9.09 -2.21
N TYR A 53 18.10 8.79 -2.77
CA TYR A 53 17.55 9.54 -3.90
C TYR A 53 17.02 10.92 -3.47
N SER A 54 16.37 10.99 -2.31
CA SER A 54 15.79 12.22 -1.73
C SER A 54 16.84 13.29 -1.45
N ILE A 55 18.06 12.90 -1.02
CA ILE A 55 19.19 13.82 -0.83
C ILE A 55 19.55 14.52 -2.15
N LYS A 56 19.56 13.78 -3.26
CA LYS A 56 19.94 14.32 -4.59
C LYS A 56 18.79 15.06 -5.27
N LYS A 57 17.54 14.70 -4.96
CA LYS A 57 16.34 15.22 -5.61
C LYS A 57 15.30 15.61 -4.54
N PRO A 58 15.49 16.70 -3.76
CA PRO A 58 14.59 17.05 -2.66
C PRO A 58 13.12 17.23 -3.06
N LEU A 59 12.87 17.72 -4.29
CA LEU A 59 11.51 17.89 -4.83
C LEU A 59 10.78 16.56 -5.05
N PHE A 60 11.50 15.43 -5.18
CA PHE A 60 10.89 14.10 -5.17
C PHE A 60 10.04 13.90 -3.92
N VAL A 61 10.50 14.46 -2.79
CA VAL A 61 9.84 14.30 -1.50
C VAL A 61 8.81 15.36 -1.19
N SER A 62 9.17 16.62 -1.41
CA SER A 62 8.36 17.74 -0.94
C SER A 62 7.28 18.19 -1.91
N SER A 63 7.37 17.81 -3.19
CA SER A 63 6.43 18.30 -4.19
C SER A 63 5.05 17.67 -4.02
N LEU A 64 4.01 18.51 -4.04
CA LEU A 64 2.61 18.09 -4.14
C LEU A 64 2.13 18.00 -5.60
N LYS A 65 2.99 18.37 -6.56
CA LYS A 65 2.75 18.35 -8.00
C LYS A 65 3.72 17.44 -8.73
N PRO A 66 3.42 17.05 -9.98
CA PRO A 66 4.31 16.20 -10.74
C PRO A 66 5.72 16.77 -10.86
N VAL A 67 6.70 15.93 -10.60
CA VAL A 67 8.13 16.23 -10.81
C VAL A 67 8.61 15.38 -11.96
N CYS A 68 9.44 15.94 -12.85
CA CYS A 68 10.08 15.18 -13.91
C CYS A 68 11.55 14.97 -13.58
N ASP A 69 12.02 13.72 -13.63
CA ASP A 69 13.44 13.40 -13.61
C ASP A 69 13.72 12.36 -14.70
N LYS A 70 14.32 12.79 -15.81
CA LYS A 70 14.61 11.90 -16.95
C LYS A 70 15.66 10.84 -16.62
N ASP A 71 16.53 11.15 -15.66
CA ASP A 71 17.61 10.30 -15.19
C ASP A 71 17.22 9.52 -13.92
N SER A 72 15.92 9.45 -13.60
CA SER A 72 15.44 8.70 -12.44
C SER A 72 15.85 7.23 -12.54
N PRO A 73 16.37 6.62 -11.47
CA PRO A 73 16.63 5.19 -11.43
C PRO A 73 15.38 4.37 -11.80
N PRO A 74 15.51 3.22 -12.48
CA PRO A 74 14.37 2.36 -12.82
C PRO A 74 13.48 2.01 -11.62
N PHE A 75 14.08 1.95 -10.43
CA PHE A 75 13.39 1.70 -9.16
C PHE A 75 12.26 2.71 -8.88
N PHE A 76 12.43 3.98 -9.22
CA PHE A 76 11.42 5.04 -8.97
C PHE A 76 10.53 5.35 -10.17
N LYS A 77 10.78 4.71 -11.32
CA LYS A 77 10.10 5.02 -12.58
C LYS A 77 8.57 4.98 -12.46
N GLU A 78 8.03 4.03 -11.70
CA GLU A 78 6.59 3.88 -11.52
C GLU A 78 5.97 5.02 -10.68
N LEU A 79 6.69 5.58 -9.71
CA LEU A 79 6.24 6.74 -8.93
C LEU A 79 6.14 7.99 -9.81
N PHE A 80 7.08 8.18 -10.74
CA PHE A 80 7.02 9.28 -11.71
C PHE A 80 5.87 9.10 -12.72
N ILE A 81 5.62 7.89 -13.19
CA ILE A 81 4.48 7.59 -14.07
C ILE A 81 3.16 7.84 -13.32
N TYR A 82 3.04 7.34 -12.09
CA TYR A 82 1.90 7.58 -11.22
C TYR A 82 1.66 9.09 -11.05
N SER A 83 2.69 9.82 -10.63
CA SER A 83 2.68 11.25 -10.38
C SER A 83 2.16 12.03 -11.60
N LYS A 84 2.68 11.71 -12.79
CA LYS A 84 2.23 12.35 -14.04
C LYS A 84 0.76 12.04 -14.37
N ARG A 85 0.27 10.84 -14.07
CA ARG A 85 -1.12 10.42 -14.36
C ARG A 85 -2.14 11.01 -13.40
N THR A 86 -1.74 11.27 -12.15
CA THR A 86 -2.65 11.74 -11.09
C THR A 86 -2.56 13.24 -10.81
N ASP A 87 -1.60 13.94 -11.44
CA ASP A 87 -1.26 15.33 -11.14
C ASP A 87 -0.89 15.58 -9.66
N LEU A 88 -0.33 14.55 -9.01
CA LEU A 88 0.14 14.58 -7.63
C LEU A 88 1.66 14.45 -7.56
N GLY A 89 2.22 14.79 -6.40
CA GLY A 89 3.62 14.51 -6.07
C GLY A 89 3.96 13.01 -6.14
N PRO A 90 5.21 12.64 -6.47
CA PRO A 90 5.65 11.24 -6.50
C PRO A 90 5.36 10.47 -5.21
N LEU A 91 5.54 11.11 -4.05
CA LEU A 91 5.32 10.45 -2.76
C LEU A 91 3.85 10.19 -2.42
N ALA A 92 2.89 10.76 -3.14
CA ALA A 92 1.48 10.46 -2.90
C ALA A 92 1.14 8.98 -3.17
N GLY A 93 1.93 8.28 -3.99
CA GLY A 93 1.78 6.86 -4.27
C GLY A 93 2.72 5.95 -3.46
N ILE A 94 3.40 6.46 -2.43
CA ILE A 94 4.51 5.75 -1.80
C ILE A 94 4.07 4.49 -1.05
N ALA A 95 2.92 4.51 -0.37
CA ALA A 95 2.47 3.37 0.43
C ALA A 95 2.08 2.18 -0.46
N GLY A 96 1.34 2.43 -1.56
CA GLY A 96 1.10 1.46 -2.63
C GLY A 96 2.39 0.95 -3.30
N PHE A 97 3.38 1.83 -3.55
CA PHE A 97 4.69 1.43 -4.07
C PHE A 97 5.40 0.44 -3.14
N PHE A 98 5.43 0.74 -1.84
CA PHE A 98 5.95 -0.17 -0.82
C PHE A 98 5.23 -1.52 -0.85
N SER A 99 3.89 -1.52 -0.84
CA SER A 99 3.10 -2.77 -0.89
C SER A 99 3.43 -3.59 -2.13
N LYS A 100 3.57 -2.95 -3.29
CA LYS A 100 3.95 -3.64 -4.55
C LYS A 100 5.36 -4.21 -4.49
N LYS A 101 6.36 -3.45 -4.03
CA LYS A 101 7.76 -3.93 -3.96
C LYS A 101 7.91 -5.09 -2.97
N ILE A 102 7.24 -5.01 -1.83
CA ILE A 102 7.24 -6.11 -0.86
C ILE A 102 6.50 -7.34 -1.42
N ALA A 103 5.40 -7.16 -2.17
CA ALA A 103 4.76 -8.27 -2.85
C ALA A 103 5.69 -8.93 -3.88
N GLU A 104 6.36 -8.15 -4.73
CA GLU A 104 7.34 -8.66 -5.70
C GLU A 104 8.45 -9.47 -5.02
N PHE A 105 8.99 -8.96 -3.91
CA PHE A 105 9.99 -9.66 -3.10
C PHE A 105 9.43 -10.97 -2.52
N ILE A 106 8.24 -10.95 -1.90
CA ILE A 106 7.63 -12.13 -1.28
C ILE A 106 7.32 -13.20 -2.33
N LYS A 107 6.77 -12.80 -3.48
CA LYS A 107 6.50 -13.70 -4.61
C LYS A 107 7.77 -14.39 -5.08
N LYS A 108 8.88 -13.65 -5.18
CA LYS A 108 10.18 -14.21 -5.57
C LYS A 108 10.76 -15.16 -4.53
N GLU A 109 10.71 -14.80 -3.25
CA GLU A 109 11.40 -15.54 -2.18
C GLU A 109 10.61 -16.73 -1.63
N PHE A 110 9.27 -16.65 -1.63
CA PHE A 110 8.41 -17.62 -0.97
C PHE A 110 7.31 -18.21 -1.87
N ASP A 111 7.01 -17.54 -2.99
CA ASP A 111 6.04 -17.98 -4.01
C ASP A 111 4.64 -18.33 -3.46
N PRO A 112 3.98 -17.50 -2.64
CA PRO A 112 2.59 -17.73 -2.25
C PRO A 112 1.66 -17.54 -3.45
N CYS A 113 0.61 -18.37 -3.56
CA CYS A 113 -0.48 -18.14 -4.52
C CYS A 113 -1.58 -17.22 -3.97
N ASN A 114 -1.63 -17.02 -2.65
CA ASN A 114 -2.49 -16.03 -2.02
C ASN A 114 -1.66 -15.10 -1.13
N LEU A 115 -1.68 -13.81 -1.43
CA LEU A 115 -0.93 -12.78 -0.73
C LEU A 115 -1.77 -11.51 -0.60
N ILE A 116 -1.88 -10.99 0.63
CA ILE A 116 -2.52 -9.72 0.93
C ILE A 116 -1.51 -8.87 1.70
N ILE A 117 -1.28 -7.63 1.26
CA ILE A 117 -0.42 -6.68 1.97
C ILE A 117 -1.21 -5.39 2.14
N GLU A 118 -1.60 -5.08 3.37
CA GLU A 118 -2.16 -3.78 3.75
C GLU A 118 -1.05 -2.90 4.30
N ASN A 119 -0.97 -1.66 3.80
CA ASN A 119 -0.09 -0.61 4.28
C ASN A 119 -0.90 0.70 4.43
N GLY A 120 -1.64 0.81 5.53
CA GLY A 120 -2.57 1.92 5.75
C GLY A 120 -3.84 1.75 4.90
N GLY A 121 -4.13 2.72 4.04
CA GLY A 121 -5.27 2.67 3.12
C GLY A 121 -4.99 1.91 1.82
N ASP A 122 -3.74 1.51 1.59
CA ASP A 122 -3.31 0.82 0.37
C ASP A 122 -3.19 -0.68 0.60
N ILE A 123 -3.76 -1.47 -0.30
CA ILE A 123 -3.78 -2.93 -0.25
C ILE A 123 -3.29 -3.48 -1.58
N PHE A 124 -2.28 -4.34 -1.51
CA PHE A 124 -1.98 -5.30 -2.57
C PHE A 124 -2.76 -6.58 -2.29
N LEU A 125 -3.47 -7.08 -3.29
CA LEU A 125 -4.27 -8.30 -3.21
C LEU A 125 -3.90 -9.22 -4.37
N GLU A 126 -3.52 -10.46 -4.07
CA GLU A 126 -3.39 -11.53 -5.06
C GLU A 126 -4.02 -12.80 -4.47
N ARG A 127 -5.09 -13.30 -5.09
CA ARG A 127 -5.92 -14.37 -4.52
C ARG A 127 -6.45 -15.31 -5.61
N GLU A 128 -6.47 -16.60 -5.30
CA GLU A 128 -7.06 -17.66 -6.13
C GLU A 128 -8.56 -17.86 -5.88
N GLU A 129 -9.14 -17.08 -4.97
CA GLU A 129 -10.54 -17.09 -4.62
C GLU A 129 -11.09 -15.68 -4.47
N GLU A 130 -12.43 -15.58 -4.50
CA GLU A 130 -13.16 -14.34 -4.30
C GLU A 130 -12.75 -13.65 -2.99
N SER A 131 -12.65 -12.32 -3.03
CA SER A 131 -12.33 -11.49 -1.87
C SER A 131 -13.38 -10.41 -1.66
N LYS A 132 -13.76 -10.20 -0.40
CA LYS A 132 -14.65 -9.11 0.02
C LYS A 132 -13.82 -8.05 0.73
N ILE A 133 -13.84 -6.83 0.20
CA ILE A 133 -13.08 -5.71 0.72
C ILE A 133 -14.06 -4.70 1.32
N LEU A 134 -14.07 -4.58 2.64
CA LEU A 134 -14.93 -3.62 3.36
C LEU A 134 -14.27 -2.23 3.38
N ILE A 135 -15.07 -1.18 3.24
CA ILE A 135 -14.60 0.20 3.37
C ILE A 135 -14.83 0.67 4.80
N TYR A 136 -13.75 1.07 5.46
CA TYR A 136 -13.82 1.82 6.72
C TYR A 136 -13.70 3.32 6.41
N ALA A 137 -14.72 4.09 6.79
CA ALA A 137 -14.85 5.52 6.51
C ALA A 137 -15.09 6.35 7.78
N GLY A 138 -14.50 5.92 8.91
CA GLY A 138 -14.60 6.61 10.19
C GLY A 138 -16.03 6.62 10.73
N ASP A 139 -16.51 7.79 11.12
CA ASP A 139 -17.85 8.04 11.67
C ASP A 139 -18.96 8.06 10.61
N SER A 140 -18.61 7.89 9.32
CA SER A 140 -19.60 7.84 8.25
C SER A 140 -20.63 6.75 8.52
N PRO A 141 -21.94 6.99 8.30
CA PRO A 141 -22.98 5.99 8.52
C PRO A 141 -22.85 4.76 7.62
N LEU A 142 -22.04 4.84 6.55
CA LEU A 142 -21.73 3.75 5.63
C LEU A 142 -20.47 2.95 6.00
N SER A 143 -19.72 3.40 7.02
CA SER A 143 -18.49 2.75 7.48
C SER A 143 -18.74 1.30 7.86
N MET A 144 -17.94 0.38 7.31
CA MET A 144 -18.07 -1.08 7.47
C MET A 144 -19.40 -1.69 6.96
N LYS A 145 -20.23 -0.94 6.24
CA LYS A 145 -21.51 -1.41 5.66
C LYS A 145 -21.46 -1.58 4.15
N ILE A 146 -20.47 -0.99 3.49
CA ILE A 146 -20.24 -1.10 2.05
C ILE A 146 -18.88 -1.73 1.79
N GLY A 147 -18.77 -2.40 0.65
CA GLY A 147 -17.54 -3.04 0.23
C GLY A 147 -17.60 -3.51 -1.21
N PHE A 148 -16.45 -3.97 -1.70
CA PHE A 148 -16.29 -4.51 -3.03
C PHE A 148 -16.19 -6.02 -2.98
N LYS A 149 -16.81 -6.66 -3.97
CA LYS A 149 -16.64 -8.07 -4.26
C LYS A 149 -15.67 -8.17 -5.43
N LEU A 150 -14.48 -8.74 -5.19
CA LEU A 150 -13.46 -8.94 -6.21
C LEU A 150 -13.37 -10.42 -6.52
N GLU A 151 -13.47 -10.77 -7.80
CA GLU A 151 -13.19 -12.12 -8.29
C GLU A 151 -11.72 -12.46 -8.05
N LYS A 152 -11.37 -13.75 -8.17
CA LYS A 152 -9.97 -14.18 -8.07
C LYS A 152 -9.08 -13.40 -9.04
N GLY A 153 -7.88 -13.04 -8.61
CA GLY A 153 -6.97 -12.23 -9.40
C GLY A 153 -6.03 -11.39 -8.55
N LYS A 154 -5.41 -10.42 -9.22
CA LYS A 154 -4.46 -9.49 -8.64
C LYS A 154 -4.99 -8.07 -8.75
N TYR A 155 -4.98 -7.33 -7.66
CA TYR A 155 -5.51 -5.98 -7.57
C TYR A 155 -4.65 -5.10 -6.66
N GLY A 156 -4.51 -3.83 -7.03
CA GLY A 156 -4.14 -2.75 -6.13
C GLY A 156 -5.39 -1.99 -5.70
N ILE A 157 -5.58 -1.80 -4.40
CA ILE A 157 -6.70 -1.05 -3.83
C ILE A 157 -6.11 0.09 -3.01
N ALA A 158 -6.48 1.33 -3.33
CA ALA A 158 -5.97 2.51 -2.64
C ALA A 158 -7.13 3.32 -2.09
N THR A 159 -7.15 3.54 -0.77
CA THR A 159 -8.20 4.31 -0.11
C THR A 159 -7.64 5.56 0.55
N SER A 160 -8.24 6.70 0.22
CA SER A 160 -8.00 7.98 0.88
C SER A 160 -9.23 8.40 1.66
N SER A 161 -9.04 9.02 2.81
CA SER A 161 -10.13 9.55 3.64
C SER A 161 -9.67 10.83 4.32
N LYS A 162 -10.58 11.79 4.49
CA LYS A 162 -10.36 12.98 5.30
C LYS A 162 -10.52 12.68 6.80
N SER A 163 -11.44 11.78 7.15
CA SER A 163 -11.80 11.44 8.52
C SER A 163 -10.91 10.35 9.13
N VAL A 164 -10.20 9.57 8.29
CA VAL A 164 -9.37 8.44 8.72
C VAL A 164 -8.00 8.47 8.04
N GLY A 165 -6.93 8.52 8.84
CA GLY A 165 -5.53 8.44 8.37
C GLY A 165 -4.69 9.68 8.71
N HIS A 166 -3.38 9.59 8.45
CA HIS A 166 -2.42 10.68 8.67
C HIS A 166 -2.05 11.43 7.38
N SER A 167 -2.53 10.97 6.22
CA SER A 167 -2.23 11.55 4.91
C SER A 167 -2.97 12.87 4.69
N LEU A 168 -2.32 13.82 4.03
CA LEU A 168 -2.90 15.12 3.70
C LEU A 168 -4.06 14.94 2.71
N SER A 169 -5.28 15.33 3.10
CA SER A 169 -6.47 15.27 2.26
C SER A 169 -7.06 16.67 2.07
N PHE A 170 -7.21 17.08 0.80
CA PHE A 170 -7.83 18.35 0.42
C PHE A 170 -9.31 18.21 0.04
N GLY A 171 -9.84 16.99 0.02
CA GLY A 171 -11.22 16.70 -0.36
C GLY A 171 -12.23 16.92 0.77
N ASN A 172 -13.53 16.77 0.46
CA ASN A 172 -14.62 16.79 1.44
C ASN A 172 -15.45 15.49 1.44
N THR A 173 -14.79 14.37 1.13
CA THR A 173 -15.40 13.04 1.02
C THR A 173 -15.01 12.17 2.21
N ASP A 174 -15.95 11.38 2.72
CA ASP A 174 -15.72 10.43 3.81
C ASP A 174 -14.66 9.38 3.45
N SER A 175 -14.71 8.85 2.22
CA SER A 175 -13.73 7.92 1.68
C SER A 175 -13.76 7.90 0.14
N LEU A 176 -12.60 7.78 -0.48
CA LEU A 176 -12.44 7.51 -1.92
C LEU A 176 -11.53 6.30 -2.07
N THR A 177 -12.03 5.26 -2.74
CA THR A 177 -11.31 4.02 -3.01
C THR A 177 -11.14 3.83 -4.52
N ILE A 178 -9.91 3.57 -4.94
CA ILE A 178 -9.55 3.19 -6.32
C ILE A 178 -9.17 1.71 -6.30
N ILE A 179 -9.60 0.98 -7.33
CA ILE A 179 -9.18 -0.40 -7.60
C ILE A 179 -8.55 -0.44 -8.99
N SER A 180 -7.37 -1.03 -9.09
CA SER A 180 -6.61 -1.24 -10.33
C SER A 180 -6.16 -2.69 -10.41
N ASP A 181 -6.00 -3.20 -11.62
CA ASP A 181 -5.29 -4.43 -11.95
C ASP A 181 -3.76 -4.23 -11.99
#